data_AF-A0A4R8S0N3-F1
#
_entry.id   AF-A0A4R8S0N3-F1
#
_cell.length_a   1.000
_cell.length_b   1.000
_cell.length_c   1.000
_cell.angle_alpha   90.00
_cell.angle_beta   90.00
_cell.angle_gamma   90.00
#
_symmetry.space_group_name_H-M   'P 1'
#
loop_
_entity.id
_entity.type
_entity.pdbx_description
1 polymer ?
#
loop_
_entity_poly.entity_id
_entity_poly.type
_entity_poly.pdbx_seq_one_letter_code
_entity_poly.pdbx_strand_id
1 'polypeptide(L)'
;MPEQTGGRGVVKANLDELRDFSTRMPAQTQDALVAPLKTLQELEEIAHREVSEHSSDGGPWPINAPMLQTLETVKQKLIYGINQVKLDCEIGAQLAARYAEEISAKSHESAAKIKAIS
;
A
#
# COMPACT_ATOMS: atom_id res chain seq x y z
N MET A 1 -47.22 17.21 4.95
CA MET A 1 -46.52 16.68 6.15
C MET A 1 -45.06 16.45 5.77
N PRO A 2 -44.08 16.89 6.57
CA PRO A 2 -42.69 16.96 6.13
C PRO A 2 -41.97 15.63 6.34
N GLU A 3 -41.42 15.05 5.29
CA GLU A 3 -40.45 13.94 5.39
C GLU A 3 -39.07 14.53 5.70
N GLN A 4 -38.52 14.11 6.84
CA GLN A 4 -37.23 14.53 7.35
C GLN A 4 -36.09 14.09 6.42
N THR A 5 -35.41 15.06 5.84
CA THR A 5 -34.07 14.92 5.24
C THR A 5 -33.02 14.74 6.34
N GLY A 6 -33.03 13.57 6.98
CA GLY A 6 -31.92 13.09 7.81
C GLY A 6 -31.02 12.21 6.96
N GLY A 7 -30.01 12.80 6.31
CA GLY A 7 -29.03 12.10 5.48
C GLY A 7 -28.15 11.12 6.25
N ARG A 8 -28.73 10.01 6.72
CA ARG A 8 -27.99 8.77 6.99
C ARG A 8 -28.05 7.97 5.70
N GLY A 9 -27.13 8.27 4.79
CA GLY A 9 -26.87 7.39 3.66
C GLY A 9 -26.59 6.01 4.21
N VAL A 10 -27.48 5.05 3.95
CA VAL A 10 -27.21 3.64 4.22
C VAL A 10 -26.09 3.28 3.25
N VAL A 11 -24.85 3.29 3.72
CA VAL A 11 -23.73 2.70 2.98
C VAL A 11 -24.04 1.21 2.90
N LYS A 12 -24.59 0.78 1.77
CA LYS A 12 -24.67 -0.65 1.43
C LYS A 12 -23.23 -1.10 1.23
N ALA A 13 -22.61 -1.56 2.31
CA ALA A 13 -21.32 -2.24 2.22
C ALA A 13 -21.52 -3.50 1.38
N ASN A 14 -20.99 -3.50 0.15
CA ASN A 14 -20.99 -4.67 -0.69
C ASN A 14 -19.93 -5.64 -0.14
N LEU A 15 -20.41 -6.71 0.47
CA LEU A 15 -19.61 -7.69 1.19
C LEU A 15 -18.60 -8.38 0.27
N ASP A 16 -18.99 -8.59 -0.99
CA ASP A 16 -18.14 -9.18 -2.01
C ASP A 16 -17.04 -8.20 -2.44
N GLU A 17 -17.35 -6.91 -2.58
CA GLU A 17 -16.34 -5.87 -2.90
C GLU A 17 -15.29 -5.73 -1.79
N LEU A 18 -15.69 -5.82 -0.51
CA LEU A 18 -14.75 -5.76 0.61
C LEU A 18 -13.81 -6.98 0.64
N ARG A 19 -14.35 -8.17 0.35
CA ARG A 19 -13.56 -9.41 0.24
C ARG A 19 -12.60 -9.35 -0.95
N ASP A 20 -13.11 -8.94 -2.10
CA ASP A 20 -12.31 -8.78 -3.32
C ASP A 20 -11.21 -7.74 -3.14
N PHE A 21 -11.49 -6.64 -2.46
CA PHE A 21 -10.49 -5.63 -2.10
C PHE A 21 -9.42 -6.22 -1.17
N SER A 22 -9.84 -6.87 -0.07
CA SER A 22 -8.89 -7.44 0.91
C SER A 22 -7.97 -8.50 0.31
N THR A 23 -8.43 -9.23 -0.70
CA THR A 23 -7.66 -10.31 -1.34
C THR A 23 -6.72 -9.77 -2.42
N ARG A 24 -7.15 -8.78 -3.21
CA ARG A 24 -6.38 -8.27 -4.35
C ARG A 24 -5.38 -7.18 -3.98
N MET A 25 -5.72 -6.33 -3.01
CA MET A 25 -4.92 -5.15 -2.68
C MET A 25 -3.46 -5.47 -2.32
N PRO A 26 -3.14 -6.49 -1.51
CA PRO A 26 -1.75 -6.81 -1.18
C PRO A 26 -0.93 -7.24 -2.41
N ALA A 27 -1.48 -8.10 -3.26
CA ALA A 27 -0.82 -8.58 -4.47
C ALA A 27 -0.61 -7.45 -5.49
N GLN A 28 -1.64 -6.64 -5.74
CA GLN A 28 -1.55 -5.49 -6.65
C GLN A 28 -0.52 -4.46 -6.19
N THR A 29 -0.47 -4.20 -4.87
CA THR A 29 0.49 -3.27 -4.29
C THR A 29 1.92 -3.81 -4.40
N GLN A 30 2.11 -5.11 -4.15
CA GLN A 30 3.40 -5.77 -4.34
C GLN A 30 3.85 -5.69 -5.81
N ASP A 31 3.00 -6.08 -6.75
CA ASP A 31 3.35 -6.12 -8.18
C ASP A 31 3.67 -4.73 -8.74
N ALA A 32 2.91 -3.70 -8.33
CA ALA A 32 3.14 -2.33 -8.78
C ALA A 32 4.46 -1.73 -8.27
N LEU A 33 4.98 -2.20 -7.13
CA LEU A 33 6.14 -1.61 -6.45
C LEU A 33 7.44 -2.38 -6.66
N VAL A 34 7.40 -3.63 -7.14
CA VAL A 34 8.59 -4.44 -7.42
C VAL A 34 9.49 -3.79 -8.47
N ALA A 35 8.94 -3.40 -9.62
CA ALA A 35 9.73 -2.83 -10.70
C ALA A 35 10.37 -1.48 -10.33
N PRO A 36 9.63 -0.51 -9.75
CA PRO A 36 10.23 0.75 -9.28
C PRO A 36 11.35 0.56 -8.26
N LEU A 37 11.19 -0.36 -7.30
CA LEU A 37 12.23 -0.64 -6.30
C LEU A 37 13.50 -1.19 -6.96
N LYS A 38 13.35 -2.09 -7.93
CA LYS A 38 14.49 -2.64 -8.68
C LYS A 38 15.20 -1.56 -9.49
N THR A 39 14.47 -0.71 -10.19
CA THR A 39 15.04 0.41 -10.96
C THR A 39 15.81 1.39 -10.06
N LEU A 40 15.33 1.65 -8.85
CA LEU A 40 16.03 2.50 -7.88
C LEU A 40 17.37 1.89 -7.41
N GLN A 41 17.43 0.56 -7.25
CA GLN A 41 18.67 -0.15 -6.92
C GLN A 41 19.66 -0.10 -8.09
N GLU A 42 19.19 -0.37 -9.31
CA GLU A 42 20.03 -0.33 -10.52
C GLU A 42 20.61 1.07 -10.79
N LEU A 43 19.82 2.13 -10.56
CA LEU A 43 20.28 3.53 -10.73
C LEU A 43 21.41 3.89 -9.76
N GLU A 44 21.35 3.40 -8.52
CA GLU A 44 22.43 3.62 -7.55
C GLU A 44 23.70 2.90 -7.97
N GLU A 45 23.61 1.62 -8.35
CA GLU A 45 24.75 0.85 -8.81
C GLU A 45 25.42 1.51 -10.02
N ILE A 46 24.62 1.99 -10.98
CA ILE A 46 25.12 2.74 -12.14
C ILE A 46 25.81 4.04 -11.71
N ALA A 47 25.17 4.84 -10.85
CA ALA A 47 25.75 6.11 -10.38
C ALA A 47 27.08 5.89 -9.65
N HIS A 48 27.17 4.87 -8.80
CA HIS A 48 28.41 4.51 -8.11
C HIS A 48 29.51 4.04 -9.09
N ARG A 49 29.13 3.22 -10.08
CA ARG A 49 30.07 2.72 -11.10
C ARG A 49 30.58 3.85 -12.00
N GLU A 50 29.71 4.70 -12.53
CA GLU A 50 30.12 5.80 -13.42
C GLU A 50 31.08 6.77 -12.73
N VAL A 51 30.87 7.01 -11.42
CA VAL A 51 31.72 7.91 -10.64
C VAL A 51 33.05 7.26 -10.24
N SER A 52 33.13 5.93 -10.13
CA SER A 52 34.38 5.19 -9.85
C SER A 52 35.19 4.84 -11.10
N GLU A 53 34.55 4.67 -12.27
CA GLU A 53 35.23 4.37 -13.54
C GLU A 53 36.20 5.48 -14.00
N HIS A 54 36.02 6.70 -13.48
CA HIS A 54 36.84 7.85 -13.82
C HIS A 54 37.89 8.19 -12.75
N SER A 55 38.09 7.33 -11.72
CA SER A 55 39.05 7.56 -10.65
C SER A 55 40.25 6.62 -10.70
N SER A 56 41.42 7.17 -10.37
CA SER A 56 42.68 6.43 -10.33
C SER A 56 42.79 5.45 -9.15
N ASP A 57 41.92 5.57 -8.15
CA ASP A 57 41.88 4.77 -6.92
C ASP A 57 40.64 3.83 -6.84
N GLY A 58 39.76 3.86 -7.84
CA GLY A 58 38.52 3.07 -7.86
C GLY A 58 37.43 3.55 -6.91
N GLY A 59 37.64 4.67 -6.21
CA GLY A 59 36.65 5.33 -5.36
C GLY A 59 35.97 6.51 -6.07
N PRO A 60 34.79 6.96 -5.63
CA PRO A 60 34.20 8.15 -6.23
C PRO A 60 35.06 9.40 -5.96
N TRP A 61 35.29 10.23 -6.98
CA TRP A 61 36.04 11.49 -6.79
C TRP A 61 35.38 12.33 -5.68
N PRO A 62 36.16 13.01 -4.82
CA PRO A 62 35.60 13.82 -3.71
C PRO A 62 34.56 14.86 -4.15
N ILE A 63 34.65 15.35 -5.39
CA ILE A 63 33.69 16.29 -5.97
C ILE A 63 32.31 15.69 -6.24
N ASN A 64 32.23 14.37 -6.49
CA ASN A 64 31.01 13.64 -6.79
C ASN A 64 30.39 13.00 -5.54
N ALA A 65 31.13 12.92 -4.43
CA ALA A 65 30.66 12.36 -3.17
C ALA A 65 29.36 13.02 -2.64
N PRO A 66 29.18 14.37 -2.68
CA PRO A 66 27.93 14.99 -2.25
C PRO A 66 26.72 14.60 -3.12
N MET A 67 26.94 14.41 -4.42
CA MET A 67 25.89 13.98 -5.36
C MET A 67 25.46 12.54 -5.08
N LEU A 68 26.43 11.63 -4.89
CA LEU A 68 26.14 10.23 -4.52
C LEU A 68 25.41 10.14 -3.18
N GLN A 69 25.83 10.91 -2.19
CA GLN A 69 25.16 10.97 -0.89
C GLN A 69 23.72 11.50 -0.98
N THR A 70 23.49 12.48 -1.87
CA THR A 70 22.15 12.99 -2.16
C THR A 70 21.28 11.90 -2.82
N LEU A 71 21.85 11.18 -3.78
CA LEU A 71 21.17 10.08 -4.48
C LEU A 71 20.79 8.96 -3.49
N GLU A 72 21.71 8.56 -2.62
CA GLU A 72 21.45 7.59 -1.55
C GLU A 72 20.34 8.08 -0.61
N THR A 73 20.37 9.35 -0.21
CA THR A 73 19.33 9.95 0.66
C THR A 73 17.95 9.93 -0.01
N VAL A 74 17.86 10.31 -1.29
CA VAL A 74 16.61 10.29 -2.05
C VAL A 74 16.10 8.86 -2.19
N LYS A 75 16.97 7.91 -2.51
CA LYS A 75 16.65 6.48 -2.61
C LYS A 75 16.06 5.96 -1.29
N GLN A 76 16.70 6.24 -0.16
CA GLN A 76 16.20 5.81 1.16
C GLN A 76 14.81 6.39 1.47
N LYS A 77 14.56 7.66 1.14
CA LYS A 77 13.24 8.27 1.30
C LYS A 77 12.17 7.62 0.43
N LEU A 78 12.50 7.29 -0.82
CA LEU A 78 11.59 6.61 -1.73
C LEU A 78 11.27 5.19 -1.25
N ILE A 79 12.29 4.42 -0.85
CA ILE A 79 12.11 3.07 -0.28
C ILE A 79 11.23 3.13 0.98
N TYR A 80 11.50 4.08 1.87
CA TYR A 80 10.68 4.27 3.07
C TYR A 80 9.21 4.56 2.71
N GLY A 81 8.96 5.50 1.80
CA GLY A 81 7.60 5.83 1.34
C GLY A 81 6.89 4.64 0.70
N ILE A 82 7.58 3.88 -0.16
CA ILE A 82 7.06 2.66 -0.78
C ILE A 82 6.66 1.62 0.29
N ASN A 83 7.51 1.43 1.29
CA ASN A 83 7.23 0.50 2.39
C ASN A 83 6.05 0.95 3.26
N GLN A 84 5.88 2.26 3.50
CA GLN A 84 4.71 2.79 4.18
C GLN A 84 3.43 2.54 3.38
N VAL A 85 3.44 2.80 2.07
CA VAL A 85 2.29 2.50 1.20
C VAL A 85 1.93 1.01 1.25
N LYS A 86 2.92 0.11 1.20
CA LYS A 86 2.67 -1.33 1.36
C LYS A 86 1.98 -1.65 2.68
N LEU A 87 2.51 -1.12 3.78
CA LEU A 87 1.96 -1.34 5.11
C LEU A 87 0.52 -0.83 5.22
N ASP A 88 0.25 0.38 4.71
CA ASP A 88 -1.09 0.97 4.71
C ASP A 88 -2.09 0.13 3.89
N CYS A 89 -1.65 -0.42 2.76
CA CYS A 89 -2.46 -1.30 1.93
C CYS A 89 -2.75 -2.64 2.61
N GLU A 90 -1.76 -3.22 3.30
CA GLU A 90 -1.95 -4.44 4.11
C GLU A 90 -2.92 -4.20 5.27
N ILE A 91 -2.77 -3.10 6.01
CA ILE A 91 -3.68 -2.71 7.09
C ILE A 91 -5.10 -2.49 6.53
N GLY A 92 -5.22 -1.78 5.41
CA GLY A 92 -6.50 -1.54 4.74
C GLY A 92 -7.18 -2.83 4.30
N ALA A 93 -6.43 -3.78 3.75
CA ALA A 93 -6.93 -5.10 3.38
C ALA A 93 -7.43 -5.90 4.60
N GLN A 94 -6.66 -5.90 5.70
CA GLN A 94 -7.07 -6.57 6.94
C GLN A 94 -8.33 -5.95 7.55
N LEU A 95 -8.45 -4.62 7.53
CA LEU A 95 -9.64 -3.92 8.00
C LEU A 95 -10.86 -4.26 7.13
N ALA A 96 -10.70 -4.30 5.81
CA ALA A 96 -11.77 -4.68 4.90
C ALA A 96 -12.26 -6.12 5.15
N ALA A 97 -11.34 -7.06 5.38
CA ALA A 97 -11.67 -8.43 5.74
C ALA A 97 -12.46 -8.51 7.05
N ARG A 98 -12.01 -7.80 8.10
CA ARG A 98 -12.73 -7.72 9.38
C ARG A 98 -14.12 -7.14 9.23
N TYR A 99 -14.28 -6.05 8.48
CA TYR A 99 -15.60 -5.47 8.24
C TYR A 99 -16.52 -6.42 7.48
N ALA A 100 -16.01 -7.16 6.48
CA ALA A 100 -16.79 -8.18 5.79
C ALA A 100 -17.29 -9.27 6.76
N GLU A 101 -16.43 -9.77 7.65
CA GLU A 101 -16.79 -10.75 8.67
C GLU A 101 -17.85 -10.22 9.65
N GLU A 102 -17.68 -9.00 10.17
CA GLU A 102 -18.62 -8.36 11.09
C GLU A 102 -20.00 -8.16 10.45
N ILE A 103 -20.06 -7.71 9.19
CA ILE A 103 -21.32 -7.54 8.45
C ILE A 103 -21.99 -8.90 8.24
N SER A 104 -21.22 -9.93 7.86
CA SER A 104 -21.73 -11.28 7.65
C SER A 104 -22.31 -11.87 8.94
N ALA A 105 -21.63 -11.69 10.07
CA ALA A 105 -22.08 -12.18 11.38
C ALA A 105 -23.38 -11.50 11.83
N LYS A 106 -23.47 -10.16 11.69
CA LYS A 106 -24.68 -9.39 12.02
C LYS A 106 -25.87 -9.78 11.14
N SER A 107 -25.62 -10.06 9.85
CA SER A 107 -26.65 -10.52 8.92
C SER A 107 -27.20 -11.90 9.34
N HIS A 108 -26.32 -12.85 9.68
CA HIS A 108 -26.73 -14.16 10.18
C HIS A 108 -27.50 -14.09 11.51
N GLU A 109 -27.05 -13.28 12.47
CA GLU A 109 -27.75 -13.09 13.73
C GLU A 109 -29.16 -12.52 13.53
N SER A 110 -29.29 -11.53 12.63
CA SER A 110 -30.58 -10.92 12.31
C SER A 110 -31.52 -11.92 11.63
N ALA A 111 -31.01 -12.72 10.68
CA ALA A 111 -31.79 -13.76 10.01
C ALA A 111 -32.25 -14.86 11.00
N ALA A 112 -31.38 -15.26 11.93
CA ALA A 112 -31.71 -16.25 12.96
C ALA A 112 -32.82 -15.75 13.90
N LYS A 113 -32.78 -14.47 14.30
CA LYS A 113 -33.84 -13.85 15.11
C LYS A 113 -35.17 -13.81 14.37
N ILE A 114 -35.19 -13.45 13.09
CA ILE A 114 -36.44 -13.44 12.29
C ILE A 114 -37.04 -14.84 12.22
N LYS A 115 -36.22 -15.86 11.93
CA LYS A 115 -36.67 -17.26 11.84
C LYS A 115 -37.19 -17.82 13.17
N ALA A 116 -36.74 -17.29 14.31
CA ALA A 116 -37.19 -17.71 15.63
C ALA A 116 -38.55 -17.10 16.04
N ILE A 117 -39.02 -16.05 15.32
CA ILE A 117 -40.27 -15.34 15.61
C ILE A 117 -41.37 -15.71 14.58
N SER A 118 -40.98 -16.24 13.41
CA SER A 118 -41.86 -16.79 12.36
C SER A 118 -42.19 -18.26 12.59
#